data_AF-A0A316I3W4-F1
#
_entry.id   AF-A0A316I3W4-F1
#
_cell.length_a   1.000
_cell.length_b   1.000
_cell.length_c   1.000
_cell.angle_alpha   90.00
_cell.angle_beta   90.00
_cell.angle_gamma   90.00
#
_symmetry.space_group_name_H-M   'P 1'
#
loop_
_entity.id
_entity.type
_entity.pdbx_description
1 polymer ?
#
loop_
_entity_poly.entity_id
_entity_poly.type
_entity_poly.pdbx_seq_one_letter_code
_entity_poly.pdbx_strand_id
1 'polypeptide(L)'
;MARGRSGRGGCAILLFLLFFGLPLLMLLVSPAIAAHVAAGGSPVQAPYLSEWLWASAGSVPVALVLVRWALRRDGRLRGRGTPVIKRWLGLLARSGVLLGAMNVVAFLKLRSGEHVIEDGMGPLALTALAGVGALVAIRLWDRRPQRVTVQEVRSAAAEADRALLRVRAENERVRRQAAQVQARLTKIRARGTGPAGRPSAGSSGPGRPGQRPDTDFYALRTFHRESYQCADTAHLTYQSAQTSLHTMSYLVRRARFAPHRVVARRARAEMYAAADALARSHGELRVQVDQGLEMVRTLNANTSELKCEIRDSCGEQGQEWFEALEERIEKAREERGAGRM
;
A
#
# COMPACT_ATOMS: atom_id res chain seq x y z
N MET A 1 -21.17 -18.62 14.00
CA MET A 1 -21.51 -17.20 14.22
C MET A 1 -20.79 -16.34 13.19
N ALA A 2 -21.49 -15.73 12.24
CA ALA A 2 -21.08 -14.51 11.52
C ALA A 2 -22.30 -13.95 10.76
N ARG A 3 -22.86 -12.82 11.21
CA ARG A 3 -23.98 -12.13 10.56
C ARG A 3 -23.43 -11.18 9.49
N GLY A 4 -23.74 -11.45 8.23
CA GLY A 4 -23.55 -10.50 7.13
C GLY A 4 -24.50 -9.31 7.25
N ARG A 5 -23.97 -8.14 7.61
CA ARG A 5 -24.66 -6.84 7.56
C ARG A 5 -23.95 -5.96 6.53
N SER A 6 -24.27 -6.10 5.24
CA SER A 6 -23.74 -5.21 4.19
C SER A 6 -24.78 -4.66 3.20
N GLY A 7 -26.07 -5.02 3.31
CA GLY A 7 -27.07 -4.64 2.30
C GLY A 7 -27.85 -3.32 2.50
N ARG A 8 -27.84 -2.68 3.69
CA ARG A 8 -28.74 -1.53 3.98
C ARG A 8 -28.15 -0.13 3.78
N GLY A 9 -26.85 0.00 3.49
CA GLY A 9 -26.19 1.31 3.37
C GLY A 9 -26.45 2.02 2.03
N GLY A 10 -26.62 1.28 0.93
CA GLY A 10 -26.68 1.85 -0.42
C GLY A 10 -27.91 2.71 -0.68
N CYS A 11 -29.10 2.26 -0.24
CA CYS A 11 -30.36 2.97 -0.48
C CYS A 11 -30.41 4.34 0.24
N ALA A 12 -29.91 4.40 1.48
CA ALA A 12 -29.86 5.66 2.23
C ALA A 12 -28.91 6.69 1.60
N ILE A 13 -27.78 6.23 1.04
CA ILE A 13 -26.82 7.11 0.34
C ILE A 13 -27.42 7.63 -0.97
N LEU A 14 -28.09 6.78 -1.75
CA LEU A 14 -28.75 7.19 -3.00
C LEU A 14 -29.86 8.22 -2.74
N LEU A 15 -30.71 7.98 -1.73
CA LEU A 15 -31.74 8.94 -1.33
C LEU A 15 -31.11 10.27 -0.87
N PHE A 16 -30.04 10.23 -0.08
CA PHE A 16 -29.34 11.44 0.33
C PHE A 16 -28.76 12.22 -0.87
N LEU A 17 -28.12 11.53 -1.81
CA LEU A 17 -27.58 12.15 -3.02
C LEU A 17 -28.66 12.73 -3.92
N LEU A 18 -29.80 12.06 -4.04
CA LEU A 18 -30.92 12.53 -4.85
C LEU A 18 -31.56 13.79 -4.23
N PHE A 19 -31.89 13.75 -2.94
CA PHE A 19 -32.62 14.85 -2.28
C PHE A 19 -31.74 16.05 -1.91
N PHE A 20 -30.46 15.84 -1.61
CA PHE A 20 -29.57 16.92 -1.19
C PHE A 20 -28.46 17.20 -2.22
N GLY A 21 -27.96 16.17 -2.91
CA GLY A 21 -26.88 16.34 -3.87
C GLY A 21 -27.32 17.05 -5.15
N LEU A 22 -28.48 16.68 -5.71
CA LEU A 22 -28.95 17.24 -6.97
C LEU A 22 -29.37 18.72 -6.86
N PRO A 23 -30.17 19.15 -5.86
CA PRO A 23 -30.47 20.57 -5.68
C PRO A 23 -29.22 21.41 -5.38
N LEU A 24 -28.27 20.86 -4.61
CA LEU A 24 -27.00 21.50 -4.34
C LEU A 24 -26.17 21.69 -5.62
N LEU A 25 -26.12 20.67 -6.48
CA LEU A 25 -25.43 20.75 -7.76
C LEU A 25 -26.07 21.79 -8.67
N MET A 26 -27.40 21.79 -8.79
CA MET A 26 -28.15 22.79 -9.57
C MET A 26 -27.88 24.21 -9.09
N LEU A 27 -27.85 24.41 -7.77
CA LEU A 27 -27.53 25.71 -7.18
C LEU A 27 -26.09 26.14 -7.51
N LEU A 28 -25.11 25.24 -7.45
CA LEU A 28 -23.70 25.54 -7.77
C LEU A 28 -23.45 25.82 -9.25
N VAL A 29 -24.27 25.27 -10.13
CA VAL A 29 -24.18 25.38 -11.60
C VAL A 29 -25.08 26.50 -12.16
N SER A 30 -25.92 27.10 -11.31
CA SER A 30 -26.81 28.19 -11.70
C SER A 30 -26.15 29.37 -12.45
N PRO A 31 -24.88 29.78 -12.16
CA PRO A 31 -24.23 30.83 -12.96
C PRO A 31 -24.04 30.45 -14.44
N ALA A 32 -23.68 29.19 -14.73
CA ALA A 32 -23.52 28.70 -16.10
C ALA A 32 -24.87 28.64 -16.82
N ILE A 33 -25.94 28.24 -16.12
CA ILE A 33 -27.29 28.20 -16.68
C ILE A 33 -27.77 29.62 -17.00
N ALA A 34 -27.64 30.56 -16.05
CA ALA A 34 -28.00 31.97 -16.28
C ALA A 34 -27.23 32.58 -17.46
N ALA A 35 -25.92 32.32 -17.55
CA ALA A 35 -25.10 32.78 -18.66
C ALA A 35 -25.51 32.16 -20.00
N HIS A 36 -25.90 30.88 -20.02
CA HIS A 36 -26.39 30.21 -21.22
C HIS A 36 -27.73 30.79 -21.68
N VAL A 37 -28.69 31.01 -20.77
CA VAL A 37 -29.98 31.65 -21.11
C VAL A 37 -29.78 33.06 -21.67
N ALA A 38 -28.92 33.85 -21.02
CA ALA A 38 -28.62 35.21 -21.47
C ALA A 38 -27.93 35.25 -22.85
N ALA A 39 -27.02 34.31 -23.11
CA ALA A 39 -26.31 34.22 -24.39
C ALA A 39 -27.17 33.61 -25.52
N GLY A 40 -28.07 32.68 -25.19
CA GLY A 40 -28.91 31.98 -26.16
C GLY A 40 -30.12 32.80 -26.65
N GLY A 41 -30.57 33.79 -25.87
CA GLY A 41 -31.64 34.71 -26.29
C GLY A 41 -33.02 34.04 -26.51
N SER A 42 -33.24 32.84 -25.97
CA SER A 42 -34.50 32.12 -26.16
C SER A 42 -35.65 32.77 -25.38
N PRO A 43 -36.74 33.21 -26.04
CA PRO A 43 -37.86 33.87 -25.37
C PRO A 43 -38.58 32.95 -24.38
N VAL A 44 -38.51 31.63 -24.59
CA VAL A 44 -39.11 30.62 -23.71
C VAL A 44 -38.42 30.56 -22.34
N GLN A 45 -37.12 30.87 -22.28
CA GLN A 45 -36.32 30.77 -21.05
C GLN A 45 -36.17 32.12 -20.32
N ALA A 46 -36.51 33.22 -20.99
CA ALA A 46 -36.47 34.57 -20.42
C ALA A 46 -37.17 34.73 -19.05
N PRO A 47 -38.37 34.15 -18.77
CA PRO A 47 -39.01 34.34 -17.47
C PRO A 47 -38.22 33.70 -16.30
N TYR A 48 -37.43 32.66 -16.56
CA TYR A 48 -36.66 31.96 -15.53
C TYR A 48 -35.31 32.62 -15.23
N LEU A 49 -34.88 33.61 -16.03
CA LEU A 49 -33.57 34.24 -15.85
C LEU A 49 -33.41 34.87 -14.46
N SER A 50 -34.48 35.50 -13.95
CA SER A 50 -34.47 36.11 -12.61
C SER A 50 -34.24 35.07 -11.50
N GLU A 51 -34.88 33.90 -11.61
CA GLU A 51 -34.71 32.79 -10.66
C GLU A 51 -33.28 32.25 -10.68
N TRP A 52 -32.70 32.08 -11.87
CA TRP A 52 -31.32 31.61 -12.02
C TRP A 52 -30.28 32.64 -11.54
N LEU A 53 -30.57 33.93 -11.63
CA LEU A 53 -29.72 34.99 -11.06
C LEU A 53 -29.75 34.95 -9.53
N TRP A 54 -30.91 34.72 -8.91
CA TRP A 54 -31.01 34.51 -7.46
C TRP A 54 -30.29 33.25 -7.01
N ALA A 55 -30.45 32.14 -7.74
CA ALA A 55 -29.70 30.92 -7.50
C ALA A 55 -28.18 31.16 -7.62
N SER A 56 -27.75 31.96 -8.60
CA SER A 56 -26.35 32.32 -8.81
C SER A 56 -25.78 33.09 -7.61
N ALA A 57 -26.54 34.03 -7.05
CA ALA A 57 -26.16 34.72 -5.82
C ALA A 57 -26.06 33.74 -4.63
N GLY A 58 -26.97 32.77 -4.53
CA GLY A 58 -26.96 31.71 -3.53
C GLY A 58 -25.80 30.70 -3.68
N SER A 59 -25.24 30.54 -4.88
CA SER A 59 -24.15 29.59 -5.13
C SER A 59 -22.86 29.97 -4.39
N VAL A 60 -22.59 31.27 -4.20
CA VAL A 60 -21.38 31.81 -3.56
C VAL A 60 -21.27 31.40 -2.08
N PRO A 61 -22.26 31.66 -1.19
CA PRO A 61 -22.19 31.24 0.20
C PRO A 61 -22.15 29.71 0.33
N VAL A 62 -22.84 28.98 -0.55
CA VAL A 62 -22.83 27.51 -0.54
C VAL A 62 -21.45 26.95 -0.90
N ALA A 63 -20.82 27.46 -1.95
CA ALA A 63 -19.44 27.11 -2.31
C ALA A 63 -18.46 27.42 -1.15
N LEU A 64 -18.66 28.55 -0.46
CA LEU A 64 -17.87 28.90 0.72
C LEU A 64 -18.03 27.90 1.87
N VAL A 65 -19.26 27.45 2.15
CA VAL A 65 -19.52 26.42 3.16
C VAL A 65 -18.87 25.09 2.76
N LEU A 66 -18.96 24.68 1.50
CA LEU A 66 -18.36 23.44 0.99
C LEU A 66 -16.83 23.48 1.08
N VAL A 67 -16.19 24.56 0.62
CA VAL A 67 -14.74 24.75 0.76
C VAL A 67 -14.36 24.76 2.24
N ARG A 68 -15.08 25.49 3.09
CA ARG A 68 -14.83 25.54 4.53
C ARG A 68 -14.94 24.17 5.19
N TRP A 69 -15.87 23.33 4.75
CA TRP A 69 -16.07 21.97 5.23
C TRP A 69 -14.97 21.02 4.74
N ALA A 70 -14.64 21.07 3.43
CA ALA A 70 -13.60 20.27 2.81
C ALA A 70 -12.22 20.51 3.43
N LEU A 71 -11.93 21.75 3.83
CA LEU A 71 -10.68 22.14 4.48
C LEU A 71 -10.53 21.67 5.95
N ARG A 72 -11.61 21.18 6.60
CA ARG A 72 -11.67 20.71 8.01
C ARG A 72 -10.78 21.52 8.98
N ARG A 73 -10.38 20.98 10.14
CA ARG A 73 -9.62 21.70 11.19
C ARG A 73 -8.17 22.05 10.79
N ASP A 74 -7.65 21.46 9.72
CA ASP A 74 -6.20 21.43 9.44
C ASP A 74 -5.74 22.33 8.29
N GLY A 75 -6.65 23.11 7.69
CA GLY A 75 -6.33 24.01 6.59
C GLY A 75 -5.34 25.14 6.96
N ARG A 76 -4.51 25.55 6.00
CA ARG A 76 -3.54 26.67 6.13
C ARG A 76 -4.22 27.96 6.61
N LEU A 77 -5.45 28.20 6.20
CA LEU A 77 -6.22 29.42 6.51
C LEU A 77 -6.82 29.48 7.93
N ARG A 78 -6.76 28.40 8.71
CA ARG A 78 -7.30 28.37 10.10
C ARG A 78 -6.26 28.63 11.19
N GLY A 79 -5.03 28.98 10.83
CA GLY A 79 -3.99 29.28 11.82
C GLY A 79 -4.37 30.47 12.69
N ARG A 80 -4.14 30.38 14.01
CA ARG A 80 -4.41 31.45 15.00
C ARG A 80 -3.75 32.80 14.67
N GLY A 81 -2.74 32.82 13.80
CA GLY A 81 -1.98 34.01 13.42
C GLY A 81 -2.32 34.63 12.06
N THR A 82 -3.30 34.12 11.30
CA THR A 82 -3.72 34.77 10.04
C THR A 82 -4.83 35.79 10.31
N PRO A 83 -4.70 37.05 9.85
CA PRO A 83 -5.72 38.06 10.07
C PRO A 83 -7.04 37.65 9.40
N VAL A 84 -8.16 37.98 10.05
CA VAL A 84 -9.52 37.54 9.66
C VAL A 84 -9.83 37.86 8.20
N ILE A 85 -9.44 39.05 7.73
CA ILE A 85 -9.65 39.50 6.35
C ILE A 85 -8.94 38.57 5.35
N LYS A 86 -7.65 38.27 5.56
CA LYS A 86 -6.90 37.37 4.67
C LYS A 86 -7.48 35.94 4.66
N ARG A 87 -8.04 35.49 5.78
CA ARG A 87 -8.72 34.19 5.87
C ARG A 87 -9.99 34.16 5.01
N TRP A 88 -10.82 35.19 5.08
CA TRP A 88 -12.04 35.28 4.27
C TRP A 88 -11.73 35.43 2.78
N LEU A 89 -10.78 36.30 2.41
CA LEU A 89 -10.30 36.42 1.03
C LEU A 89 -9.76 35.08 0.49
N GLY A 90 -8.99 34.36 1.30
CA GLY A 90 -8.47 33.05 0.90
C GLY A 90 -9.55 31.98 0.70
N LEU A 91 -10.63 32.02 1.51
CA LEU A 91 -11.79 31.14 1.33
C LEU A 91 -12.58 31.53 0.08
N LEU A 92 -12.85 32.82 -0.12
CA LEU A 92 -13.56 33.34 -1.29
C LEU A 92 -12.83 33.00 -2.59
N ALA A 93 -11.51 33.18 -2.65
CA ALA A 93 -10.72 32.81 -3.82
C ALA A 93 -10.85 31.31 -4.16
N ARG A 94 -10.82 30.42 -3.15
CA ARG A 94 -10.98 28.97 -3.33
C ARG A 94 -12.41 28.60 -3.72
N SER A 95 -13.42 29.28 -3.16
CA SER A 95 -14.81 29.15 -3.59
C SER A 95 -14.98 29.57 -5.06
N GLY A 96 -14.30 30.64 -5.47
CA GLY A 96 -14.24 31.07 -6.86
C GLY A 96 -13.62 30.01 -7.78
N VAL A 97 -12.52 29.36 -7.37
CA VAL A 97 -11.94 28.24 -8.13
C VAL A 97 -12.90 27.06 -8.26
N LEU A 98 -13.61 26.69 -7.18
CA LEU A 98 -14.62 25.63 -7.21
C LEU A 98 -15.76 25.96 -8.17
N LEU A 99 -16.36 27.15 -8.02
CA LEU A 99 -17.45 27.60 -8.88
C LEU A 99 -16.99 27.72 -10.34
N GLY A 100 -15.81 28.29 -10.58
CA GLY A 100 -15.24 28.42 -11.93
C GLY A 100 -15.06 27.07 -12.60
N ALA A 101 -14.49 26.08 -11.91
CA ALA A 101 -14.32 24.73 -12.46
C ALA A 101 -15.65 24.06 -12.83
N MET A 102 -16.63 24.12 -11.93
CA MET A 102 -17.95 23.52 -12.16
C MET A 102 -18.72 24.23 -13.29
N ASN A 103 -18.72 25.56 -13.29
CA ASN A 103 -19.49 26.35 -14.25
C ASN A 103 -18.88 26.34 -15.66
N VAL A 104 -17.56 26.24 -15.80
CA VAL A 104 -16.92 26.03 -17.12
C VAL A 104 -17.33 24.68 -17.71
N VAL A 105 -17.28 23.61 -16.92
CA VAL A 105 -17.67 22.26 -17.38
C VAL A 105 -19.15 22.22 -17.76
N ALA A 106 -20.01 22.79 -16.91
CA ALA A 106 -21.44 22.87 -17.19
C ALA A 106 -21.76 23.69 -18.43
N PHE A 107 -21.15 24.87 -18.58
CA PHE A 107 -21.39 25.75 -19.73
C PHE A 107 -20.97 25.11 -21.05
N LEU A 108 -19.81 24.42 -21.08
CA LEU A 108 -19.37 23.67 -22.25
C LEU A 108 -20.34 22.56 -22.64
N LYS A 109 -20.97 21.91 -21.66
CA LYS A 109 -21.97 20.87 -21.89
C LYS A 109 -23.33 21.42 -22.30
N LEU A 110 -23.75 22.57 -21.77
CA LEU A 110 -24.98 23.23 -22.21
C LEU A 110 -24.88 23.73 -23.66
N ARG A 111 -23.68 24.06 -24.13
CA ARG A 111 -23.46 24.55 -25.50
C ARG A 111 -23.53 23.47 -26.58
N SER A 112 -23.35 22.18 -26.25
CA SER A 112 -23.27 21.11 -27.25
C SER A 112 -24.61 20.72 -27.88
N GLY A 113 -25.74 21.30 -27.46
CA GLY A 113 -27.05 21.11 -28.10
C GLY A 113 -27.66 19.70 -27.93
N GLU A 114 -26.99 18.80 -27.22
CA GLU A 114 -27.58 17.54 -26.75
C GLU A 114 -28.75 17.89 -25.81
N HIS A 115 -29.94 17.39 -26.15
CA HIS A 115 -31.16 17.71 -25.43
C HIS A 115 -31.02 17.28 -23.97
N VAL A 116 -30.89 18.27 -23.08
CA VAL A 116 -30.69 18.13 -21.62
C VAL A 116 -31.75 17.24 -20.95
N ILE A 117 -32.87 16.99 -21.62
CA ILE A 117 -34.01 16.24 -21.10
C ILE A 117 -33.87 14.72 -21.32
N GLU A 118 -33.19 14.26 -22.39
CA GLU A 118 -33.07 12.82 -22.68
C GLU A 118 -31.79 12.20 -22.08
N ASP A 119 -30.73 12.98 -21.83
CA ASP A 119 -29.44 12.49 -21.32
C ASP A 119 -28.94 13.22 -20.06
N GLY A 120 -29.86 13.91 -19.37
CA GLY A 120 -29.56 14.93 -18.34
C GLY A 120 -28.69 14.48 -17.16
N MET A 121 -28.60 13.17 -16.89
CA MET A 121 -27.77 12.64 -15.81
C MET A 121 -26.26 12.65 -16.13
N GLY A 122 -25.87 12.46 -17.39
CA GLY A 122 -24.46 12.40 -17.80
C GLY A 122 -23.70 13.71 -17.59
N PRO A 123 -24.18 14.85 -18.12
CA PRO A 123 -23.57 16.16 -17.94
C PRO A 123 -23.50 16.61 -16.48
N LEU A 124 -24.54 16.30 -15.70
CA LEU A 124 -24.58 16.59 -14.26
C LEU A 124 -23.55 15.75 -13.50
N ALA A 125 -23.42 14.46 -13.82
CA ALA A 125 -22.42 13.60 -13.22
C ALA A 125 -20.99 14.10 -13.49
N LEU A 126 -20.70 14.50 -14.74
CA LEU A 126 -19.39 15.06 -15.09
C LEU A 126 -19.09 16.36 -14.31
N THR A 127 -20.08 17.24 -14.20
CA THR A 127 -19.95 18.51 -13.46
C THR A 127 -19.75 18.26 -11.96
N ALA A 128 -20.45 17.29 -11.39
CA ALA A 128 -20.25 16.86 -10.01
C ALA A 128 -18.84 16.30 -9.81
N LEU A 129 -18.33 15.47 -10.72
CA LEU A 129 -16.95 14.95 -10.68
C LEU A 129 -15.92 16.09 -10.73
N ALA A 130 -16.13 17.11 -11.56
CA ALA A 130 -15.27 18.28 -11.61
C ALA A 130 -15.27 19.04 -10.28
N GLY A 131 -16.44 19.23 -9.65
CA GLY A 131 -16.56 19.84 -8.33
C GLY A 131 -15.85 19.05 -7.23
N VAL A 132 -16.01 17.72 -7.21
CA VAL A 132 -15.30 16.84 -6.27
C VAL A 132 -13.78 16.91 -6.50
N GLY A 133 -13.33 16.86 -7.76
CA GLY A 133 -11.92 17.00 -8.13
C GLY A 133 -11.32 18.32 -7.66
N ALA A 134 -12.03 19.44 -7.87
CA ALA A 134 -11.62 20.75 -7.40
C ALA A 134 -11.53 20.81 -5.87
N LEU A 135 -12.50 20.26 -5.14
CA LEU A 135 -12.45 20.17 -3.68
C LEU A 135 -11.28 19.32 -3.17
N VAL A 136 -10.97 18.20 -3.83
CA VAL A 136 -9.81 17.36 -3.51
C VAL A 136 -8.50 18.12 -3.76
N ALA A 137 -8.39 18.81 -4.90
CA ALA A 137 -7.22 19.63 -5.24
C ALA A 137 -7.02 20.77 -4.21
N ILE A 138 -8.08 21.49 -3.87
CA ILE A 138 -8.08 22.54 -2.83
C ILE A 138 -7.64 21.95 -1.50
N ARG A 139 -8.17 20.79 -1.11
CA ARG A 139 -7.81 20.12 0.14
C ARG A 139 -6.35 19.67 0.16
N LEU A 140 -5.83 19.12 -0.93
CA LEU A 140 -4.43 18.71 -1.06
C LEU A 140 -3.48 19.92 -1.03
N TRP A 141 -3.86 21.01 -1.70
CA TRP A 141 -3.11 22.26 -1.70
C TRP A 141 -3.07 22.93 -0.32
N ASP A 142 -4.19 22.90 0.41
CA ASP A 142 -4.32 23.61 1.69
C ASP A 142 -3.94 22.77 2.91
N ARG A 143 -3.78 21.45 2.76
CA ARG A 143 -3.28 20.55 3.81
C ARG A 143 -1.94 21.10 4.29
N ARG A 144 -1.92 21.59 5.54
CA ARG A 144 -0.65 21.93 6.19
C ARG A 144 0.20 20.67 6.20
N PRO A 145 1.41 20.68 5.61
CA PRO A 145 2.33 19.58 5.80
C PRO A 145 2.55 19.49 7.30
N GLN A 146 2.12 18.37 7.88
CA GLN A 146 2.21 18.13 9.31
C GLN A 146 3.66 18.40 9.72
N ARG A 147 3.85 19.19 10.79
CA ARG A 147 5.19 19.62 11.20
C ARG A 147 5.92 18.38 11.69
N VAL A 148 6.89 17.89 10.91
CA VAL A 148 7.80 16.86 11.40
C VAL A 148 8.67 17.53 12.44
N THR A 149 8.62 17.03 13.67
CA THR A 149 9.51 17.53 14.72
C THR A 149 10.85 16.81 14.61
N VAL A 150 11.94 17.45 15.08
CA VAL A 150 13.25 16.79 15.18
C VAL A 150 13.15 15.52 16.03
N GLN A 151 12.30 15.53 17.06
CA GLN A 151 12.05 14.37 17.92
C GLN A 151 11.41 13.21 17.16
N GLU A 152 10.43 13.47 16.28
CA GLU A 152 9.79 12.45 15.43
C GLU A 152 10.80 11.82 14.46
N VAL A 153 11.70 12.62 13.86
CA VAL A 153 12.75 12.08 12.99
C VAL A 153 13.76 11.25 13.79
N ARG A 154 14.16 11.71 14.97
CA ARG A 154 15.08 10.96 15.85
C ARG A 154 14.48 9.65 16.35
N SER A 155 13.21 9.65 16.73
CA SER A 155 12.53 8.41 17.15
C SER A 155 12.40 7.43 15.99
N ALA A 156 12.08 7.93 14.79
CA ALA A 156 12.04 7.10 13.59
C ALA A 156 13.42 6.53 13.22
N ALA A 157 14.49 7.33 13.38
CA ALA A 157 15.87 6.87 13.15
C ALA A 157 16.25 5.76 14.15
N ALA A 158 15.97 5.95 15.44
CA ALA A 158 16.22 4.93 16.46
C ALA A 158 15.38 3.66 16.26
N GLU A 159 14.17 3.77 15.70
CA GLU A 159 13.38 2.61 15.28
C GLU A 159 13.99 1.89 14.08
N ALA A 160 14.46 2.65 13.07
CA ALA A 160 15.17 2.10 11.91
C ALA A 160 16.45 1.35 12.33
N ASP A 161 17.23 1.89 13.25
CA ASP A 161 18.44 1.25 13.76
C ASP A 161 18.13 -0.05 14.51
N ARG A 162 17.08 -0.07 15.33
CA ARG A 162 16.61 -1.31 15.99
C ARG A 162 16.11 -2.35 15.00
N ALA A 163 15.41 -1.93 13.94
CA ALA A 163 15.00 -2.83 12.86
C ALA A 163 16.22 -3.39 12.12
N LEU A 164 17.22 -2.54 11.83
CA LEU A 164 18.47 -2.94 11.17
C LEU A 164 19.25 -3.99 11.97
N LEU A 165 19.39 -3.81 13.29
CA LEU A 165 20.05 -4.79 14.15
C LEU A 165 19.32 -6.14 14.13
N ARG A 166 17.98 -6.14 14.18
CA ARG A 166 17.18 -7.37 14.09
C ARG A 166 17.36 -8.07 12.74
N VAL A 167 17.31 -7.33 11.63
CA VAL A 167 17.51 -7.87 10.28
C VAL A 167 18.93 -8.43 10.13
N ARG A 168 19.97 -7.74 10.64
CA ARG A 168 21.35 -8.26 10.61
C ARG A 168 21.50 -9.55 11.39
N ALA A 169 20.91 -9.64 12.59
CA ALA A 169 20.93 -10.86 13.38
C ALA A 169 20.23 -12.03 12.66
N GLU A 170 19.10 -11.77 12.02
CA GLU A 170 18.38 -12.79 11.24
C GLU A 170 19.16 -13.20 9.97
N ASN A 171 19.80 -12.24 9.28
CA ASN A 171 20.69 -12.49 8.15
C ASN A 171 21.82 -13.46 8.53
N GLU A 172 22.48 -13.26 9.68
CA GLU A 172 23.52 -14.19 10.16
C GLU A 172 22.96 -15.58 10.52
N ARG A 173 21.75 -15.65 11.05
CA ARG A 173 21.09 -16.92 11.35
C ARG A 173 20.79 -17.69 10.05
N VAL A 174 20.16 -17.04 9.07
CA VAL A 174 19.85 -17.63 7.76
C VAL A 174 21.13 -18.08 7.05
N ARG A 175 22.19 -17.26 7.07
CA ARG A 175 23.48 -17.61 6.48
C ARG A 175 24.07 -18.88 7.09
N ARG A 176 24.09 -18.97 8.43
CA ARG A 176 24.57 -20.17 9.12
C ARG A 176 23.74 -21.40 8.76
N GLN A 177 22.42 -21.27 8.71
CA GLN A 177 21.53 -22.36 8.32
C GLN A 177 21.79 -22.81 6.88
N ALA A 178 21.89 -21.87 5.93
CA ALA A 178 22.16 -22.17 4.52
C ALA A 178 23.50 -22.91 4.34
N ALA A 179 24.55 -22.47 5.04
CA ALA A 179 25.85 -23.13 5.04
C ALA A 179 25.78 -24.55 5.61
N GLN A 180 25.04 -24.76 6.71
CA GLN A 180 24.83 -26.10 7.27
C GLN A 180 24.09 -27.02 6.31
N VAL A 181 23.06 -26.52 5.62
CA VAL A 181 22.30 -27.32 4.65
C VAL A 181 23.18 -27.72 3.48
N GLN A 182 23.93 -26.77 2.93
CA GLN A 182 24.84 -27.03 1.83
C GLN A 182 25.93 -28.04 2.23
N ALA A 183 26.53 -27.91 3.41
CA ALA A 183 27.53 -28.85 3.92
C ALA A 183 26.96 -30.26 4.14
N ARG A 184 25.69 -30.38 4.53
CA ARG A 184 25.02 -31.68 4.66
C ARG A 184 24.74 -32.30 3.29
N LEU A 185 24.27 -31.51 2.33
CA LEU A 185 24.04 -31.97 0.96
C LEU A 185 25.34 -32.47 0.31
N THR A 186 26.44 -31.73 0.44
CA THR A 186 27.74 -32.18 -0.10
C THR A 186 28.23 -33.46 0.55
N LYS A 187 28.05 -33.63 1.87
CA LYS A 187 28.39 -34.87 2.59
C LYS A 187 27.55 -36.06 2.10
N ILE A 188 26.25 -35.85 1.86
CA ILE A 188 25.34 -36.87 1.33
C ILE A 188 25.79 -37.30 -0.07
N ARG A 189 26.10 -36.34 -0.94
CA ARG A 189 26.58 -36.59 -2.31
C ARG A 189 27.90 -37.33 -2.33
N ALA A 190 28.88 -36.87 -1.55
CA ALA A 190 30.19 -37.51 -1.46
C ALA A 190 30.10 -38.97 -1.02
N ARG A 191 29.12 -39.32 -0.16
CA ARG A 191 28.85 -40.70 0.25
C ARG A 191 28.17 -41.52 -0.85
N GLY A 192 27.30 -40.90 -1.65
CA GLY A 192 26.63 -41.53 -2.79
C GLY A 192 27.54 -41.74 -4.01
N THR A 193 28.56 -40.88 -4.20
CA THR A 193 29.52 -40.95 -5.30
C THR A 193 30.86 -41.58 -4.92
N GLY A 194 30.99 -42.12 -3.70
CA GLY A 194 32.17 -42.87 -3.30
C GLY A 194 32.44 -44.02 -4.28
N PRO A 195 33.72 -44.36 -4.56
CA PRO A 195 34.04 -45.34 -5.57
C PRO A 195 33.31 -46.65 -5.26
N ALA A 196 32.68 -47.24 -6.27
CA ALA A 196 32.18 -48.61 -6.29
C ALA A 196 33.38 -49.60 -6.11
N GLY A 197 34.05 -49.50 -4.97
CA GLY A 197 35.45 -49.86 -4.77
C GLY A 197 35.63 -51.00 -3.79
N ARG A 198 34.84 -52.05 -3.96
CA ARG A 198 35.24 -53.46 -3.97
C ARG A 198 33.97 -54.27 -3.74
N PRO A 199 33.52 -55.09 -4.72
CA PRO A 199 32.62 -56.17 -4.38
C PRO A 199 33.34 -57.01 -3.32
N SER A 200 32.84 -57.00 -2.09
CA SER A 200 33.22 -58.02 -1.11
C SER A 200 32.65 -59.32 -1.68
N ALA A 201 33.48 -60.02 -2.44
CA ALA A 201 33.17 -61.29 -3.07
C ALA A 201 32.93 -62.30 -1.95
N GLY A 202 31.68 -62.46 -1.52
CA GLY A 202 31.36 -63.40 -0.45
C GLY A 202 29.92 -63.41 0.06
N SER A 203 28.97 -62.76 -0.62
CA SER A 203 27.57 -62.77 -0.18
C SER A 203 26.64 -62.83 -1.40
N SER A 204 26.47 -64.05 -1.91
CA SER A 204 25.44 -64.42 -2.88
C SER A 204 24.09 -64.56 -2.17
N GLY A 205 23.55 -63.45 -1.69
CA GLY A 205 22.15 -63.29 -1.35
C GLY A 205 21.53 -62.23 -2.26
N PRO A 206 20.24 -62.33 -2.65
CA PRO A 206 19.55 -61.28 -3.40
C PRO A 206 19.34 -60.06 -2.50
N GLY A 207 20.42 -59.32 -2.25
CA GLY A 207 20.50 -58.17 -1.37
C GLY A 207 20.06 -56.91 -2.10
N ARG A 208 18.87 -56.44 -1.72
CA ARG A 208 18.29 -55.12 -2.02
C ARG A 208 19.37 -54.02 -2.10
N PRO A 209 19.34 -53.13 -3.10
CA PRO A 209 20.31 -52.04 -3.23
C PRO A 209 20.38 -51.20 -1.94
N GLY A 210 21.61 -50.84 -1.56
CA GLY A 210 22.01 -50.41 -0.22
C GLY A 210 21.06 -49.42 0.47
N GLN A 211 20.25 -49.95 1.38
CA GLN A 211 19.38 -49.19 2.24
C GLN A 211 20.25 -48.40 3.23
N ARG A 212 20.19 -47.06 3.19
CA ARG A 212 20.83 -46.22 4.22
C ARG A 212 20.24 -46.54 5.60
N PRO A 213 21.04 -46.49 6.68
CA PRO A 213 20.53 -46.79 8.02
C PRO A 213 19.40 -45.82 8.40
N ASP A 214 18.34 -46.33 9.04
CA ASP A 214 17.14 -45.57 9.44
C ASP A 214 17.47 -44.29 10.24
N THR A 215 18.55 -44.31 11.01
CA THR A 215 19.05 -43.16 11.78
C THR A 215 19.41 -41.96 10.90
N ASP A 216 19.88 -42.19 9.67
CA ASP A 216 20.18 -41.11 8.72
C ASP A 216 18.88 -40.47 8.19
N PHE A 217 17.82 -41.25 7.95
CA PHE A 217 16.54 -40.72 7.47
C PHE A 217 15.89 -39.75 8.47
N TYR A 218 15.76 -40.16 9.74
CA TYR A 218 15.18 -39.30 10.78
C TYR A 218 15.96 -37.99 10.98
N ALA A 219 17.30 -38.07 10.95
CA ALA A 219 18.15 -36.89 11.06
C ALA A 219 17.94 -35.91 9.89
N LEU A 220 17.86 -36.41 8.66
CA LEU A 220 17.63 -35.57 7.47
C LEU A 220 16.24 -34.94 7.48
N ARG A 221 15.21 -35.68 7.90
CA ARG A 221 13.84 -35.16 8.01
C ARG A 221 13.73 -34.04 9.04
N THR A 222 14.33 -34.22 10.23
CA THR A 222 14.38 -33.19 11.27
C THR A 222 15.08 -31.95 10.74
N PHE A 223 16.21 -32.14 10.07
CA PHE A 223 16.97 -31.04 9.50
C PHE A 223 16.23 -30.30 8.37
N HIS A 224 15.50 -31.00 7.50
CA HIS A 224 14.60 -30.39 6.51
C HIS A 224 13.54 -29.51 7.20
N ARG A 225 12.91 -30.01 8.27
CA ARG A 225 11.91 -29.26 9.05
C ARG A 225 12.51 -28.00 9.66
N GLU A 226 13.68 -28.09 10.29
CA GLU A 226 14.38 -26.95 10.88
C GLU A 226 14.75 -25.90 9.82
N SER A 227 15.24 -26.35 8.65
CA SER A 227 15.56 -25.47 7.52
C SER A 227 14.34 -24.71 7.02
N TYR A 228 13.21 -25.42 6.83
CA TYR A 228 11.94 -24.81 6.42
C TYR A 228 11.43 -23.80 7.45
N GLN A 229 11.45 -24.14 8.74
CA GLN A 229 11.03 -23.24 9.83
C GLN A 229 11.93 -21.99 9.94
N CYS A 230 13.23 -22.14 9.69
CA CYS A 230 14.16 -21.02 9.63
C CYS A 230 13.80 -20.08 8.46
N ALA A 231 13.52 -20.62 7.28
CA ALA A 231 13.15 -19.83 6.12
C ALA A 231 11.82 -19.08 6.32
N ASP A 232 10.82 -19.73 6.93
CA ASP A 232 9.51 -19.13 7.21
C ASP A 232 9.61 -17.98 8.24
N THR A 233 10.34 -18.20 9.33
CA THR A 233 10.59 -17.17 10.35
C THR A 233 11.32 -15.97 9.77
N ALA A 234 12.34 -16.22 8.93
CA ALA A 234 13.09 -15.17 8.26
C ALA A 234 12.21 -14.39 7.27
N HIS A 235 11.36 -15.09 6.50
CA HIS A 235 10.45 -14.46 5.55
C HIS A 235 9.47 -13.50 6.24
N LEU A 236 8.85 -13.90 7.34
CA LEU A 236 7.97 -13.04 8.14
C LEU A 236 8.70 -11.81 8.67
N THR A 237 9.95 -11.99 9.14
CA THR A 237 10.80 -10.90 9.61
C THR A 237 11.10 -9.89 8.50
N TYR A 238 11.46 -10.35 7.31
CA TYR A 238 11.70 -9.48 6.17
C TYR A 238 10.43 -8.79 5.66
N GLN A 239 9.27 -9.46 5.67
CA GLN A 239 8.00 -8.84 5.29
C GLN A 239 7.60 -7.71 6.26
N SER A 240 7.81 -7.92 7.56
CA SER A 240 7.65 -6.89 8.59
C SER A 240 8.61 -5.71 8.37
N ALA A 241 9.88 -6.00 8.05
CA ALA A 241 10.88 -5.00 7.73
C ALA A 241 10.54 -4.21 6.44
N GLN A 242 10.01 -4.85 5.40
CA GLN A 242 9.54 -4.19 4.17
C GLN A 242 8.38 -3.22 4.44
N THR A 243 7.43 -3.63 5.28
CA THR A 243 6.33 -2.75 5.71
C THR A 243 6.88 -1.52 6.44
N SER A 244 7.87 -1.73 7.32
CA SER A 244 8.57 -0.65 8.02
C SER A 244 9.37 0.26 7.07
N LEU A 245 10.02 -0.29 6.05
CA LEU A 245 10.70 0.49 5.01
C LEU A 245 9.72 1.37 4.25
N HIS A 246 8.52 0.88 3.94
CA HIS A 246 7.51 1.67 3.24
C HIS A 246 7.07 2.89 4.07
N THR A 247 6.79 2.71 5.36
CA THR A 247 6.42 3.82 6.26
C THR A 247 7.58 4.79 6.47
N MET A 248 8.80 4.27 6.65
CA MET A 248 10.01 5.09 6.79
C MET A 248 10.33 5.89 5.51
N SER A 249 10.07 5.35 4.32
CA SER A 249 10.33 6.05 3.05
C SER A 249 9.55 7.37 2.95
N TYR A 250 8.30 7.38 3.45
CA TYR A 250 7.48 8.57 3.54
C TYR A 250 8.07 9.58 4.53
N LEU A 251 8.53 9.11 5.70
CA LEU A 251 9.17 9.94 6.71
C LEU A 251 10.50 10.53 6.22
N VAL A 252 11.35 9.76 5.55
CA VAL A 252 12.60 10.24 4.92
C VAL A 252 12.29 11.34 3.92
N ARG A 253 11.33 11.12 3.02
CA ARG A 253 10.93 12.14 2.03
C ARG A 253 10.44 13.41 2.73
N ARG A 254 9.60 13.28 3.76
CA ARG A 254 9.05 14.42 4.50
C ARG A 254 10.12 15.15 5.32
N ALA A 255 11.04 14.41 5.94
CA ALA A 255 12.16 14.94 6.71
C ALA A 255 13.12 15.72 5.83
N ARG A 256 13.39 15.29 4.59
CA ARG A 256 14.22 16.05 3.62
C ARG A 256 13.65 17.42 3.28
N PHE A 257 12.34 17.56 3.19
CA PHE A 257 11.69 18.84 2.88
C PHE A 257 11.40 19.73 4.11
N ALA A 258 11.53 19.19 5.32
CA ALA A 258 11.21 19.93 6.54
C ALA A 258 12.19 21.08 6.87
N PRO A 259 13.53 20.93 6.71
CA PRO A 259 14.51 21.97 6.99
C PRO A 259 14.25 23.31 6.27
N HIS A 260 13.76 23.27 5.03
CA HIS A 260 13.43 24.47 4.25
C HIS A 260 12.36 25.35 4.91
N ARG A 261 11.58 24.80 5.84
CA ARG A 261 10.49 25.49 6.54
C ARG A 261 10.85 25.88 7.98
N VAL A 262 12.02 25.47 8.46
CA VAL A 262 12.53 25.87 9.77
C VAL A 262 13.27 27.20 9.61
N VAL A 263 12.85 28.20 10.39
CA VAL A 263 13.41 29.57 10.34
C VAL A 263 14.75 29.64 11.10
N ALA A 264 14.85 28.95 12.25
CA ALA A 264 16.06 28.96 13.06
C ALA A 264 17.18 28.11 12.44
N ARG A 265 18.35 28.72 12.21
CA ARG A 265 19.53 28.06 11.59
C ARG A 265 19.97 26.79 12.32
N ARG A 266 19.99 26.82 13.66
CA ARG A 266 20.37 25.67 14.50
C ARG A 266 19.39 24.51 14.37
N ALA A 267 18.10 24.77 14.52
CA ALA A 267 17.06 23.75 14.37
C ALA A 267 17.02 23.18 12.94
N ARG A 268 17.33 24.00 11.93
CA ARG A 268 17.48 23.55 10.54
C ARG A 268 18.66 22.57 10.39
N ALA A 269 19.82 22.89 10.95
CA ALA A 269 20.99 22.00 10.91
C ALA A 269 20.73 20.68 11.64
N GLU A 270 20.09 20.72 12.82
CA GLU A 270 19.69 19.52 13.55
C GLU A 270 18.69 18.64 12.77
N MET A 271 17.77 19.27 12.04
CA MET A 271 16.81 18.55 11.20
C MET A 271 17.49 17.91 9.98
N TYR A 272 18.47 18.58 9.35
CA TYR A 272 19.27 17.98 8.29
C TYR A 272 20.04 16.75 8.80
N ALA A 273 20.76 16.88 9.91
CA ALA A 273 21.51 15.78 10.50
C ALA A 273 20.60 14.58 10.85
N ALA A 274 19.42 14.84 11.41
CA ALA A 274 18.45 13.78 11.73
C ALA A 274 17.87 13.13 10.45
N ALA A 275 17.57 13.92 9.42
CA ALA A 275 17.07 13.41 8.14
C ALA A 275 18.11 12.56 7.42
N ASP A 276 19.38 12.97 7.46
CA ASP A 276 20.50 12.23 6.87
C ASP A 276 20.78 10.93 7.63
N ALA A 277 20.70 10.94 8.97
CA ALA A 277 20.77 9.73 9.78
C ALA A 277 19.65 8.74 9.41
N LEU A 278 18.39 9.20 9.39
CA LEU A 278 17.26 8.36 9.00
C LEU A 278 17.39 7.82 7.56
N ALA A 279 17.85 8.65 6.61
CA ALA A 279 18.05 8.24 5.23
C ALA A 279 19.13 7.15 5.09
N ARG A 280 20.23 7.25 5.87
CA ARG A 280 21.27 6.22 5.92
C ARG A 280 20.73 4.92 6.51
N SER A 281 20.10 4.96 7.69
CA SER A 281 19.53 3.76 8.33
C SER A 281 18.48 3.08 7.44
N HIS A 282 17.63 3.86 6.75
CA HIS A 282 16.68 3.33 5.77
C HIS A 282 17.39 2.67 4.57
N GLY A 283 18.44 3.29 4.03
CA GLY A 283 19.23 2.73 2.93
C GLY A 283 19.91 1.42 3.31
N GLU A 284 20.54 1.37 4.48
CA GLU A 284 21.19 0.17 5.01
C GLU A 284 20.18 -0.94 5.30
N LEU A 285 19.04 -0.62 5.92
CA LEU A 285 17.97 -1.59 6.19
C LEU A 285 17.45 -2.22 4.90
N ARG A 286 17.26 -1.41 3.85
CA ARG A 286 16.84 -1.91 2.54
C ARG A 286 17.84 -2.91 1.96
N VAL A 287 19.13 -2.56 1.93
CA VAL A 287 20.18 -3.45 1.43
C VAL A 287 20.22 -4.76 2.22
N GLN A 288 20.12 -4.69 3.55
CA GLN A 288 20.12 -5.88 4.40
C GLN A 288 18.88 -6.77 4.21
N VAL A 289 17.71 -6.19 4.02
CA VAL A 289 16.48 -6.95 3.70
C VAL A 289 16.58 -7.62 2.33
N ASP A 290 17.07 -6.89 1.32
CA ASP A 290 17.24 -7.44 -0.04
C ASP A 290 18.23 -8.62 -0.04
N GLN A 291 19.37 -8.47 0.64
CA GLN A 291 20.33 -9.56 0.89
C GLN A 291 19.71 -10.74 1.65
N GLY A 292 18.92 -10.46 2.69
CA GLY A 292 18.23 -11.48 3.49
C GLY A 292 17.24 -12.32 2.69
N LEU A 293 16.48 -11.66 1.81
CA LEU A 293 15.53 -12.33 0.91
C LEU A 293 16.23 -13.21 -0.12
N GLU A 294 17.37 -12.76 -0.65
CA GLU A 294 18.21 -13.58 -1.53
C GLU A 294 18.72 -14.84 -0.80
N MET A 295 19.25 -14.69 0.42
CA MET A 295 19.68 -15.84 1.22
C MET A 295 18.55 -16.82 1.54
N VAL A 296 17.32 -16.33 1.81
CA VAL A 296 16.15 -17.20 1.99
C VAL A 296 15.79 -17.94 0.71
N ARG A 297 15.92 -17.32 -0.48
CA ARG A 297 15.73 -18.02 -1.76
C ARG A 297 16.74 -19.15 -1.93
N THR A 298 18.01 -18.90 -1.63
CA THR A 298 19.05 -19.94 -1.65
C THR A 298 18.78 -21.04 -0.63
N LEU A 299 18.41 -20.69 0.60
CA LEU A 299 18.05 -21.66 1.63
C LEU A 299 16.86 -22.53 1.21
N ASN A 300 15.83 -21.94 0.60
CA ASN A 300 14.68 -22.66 0.09
C ASN A 300 15.05 -23.61 -1.06
N ALA A 301 15.93 -23.17 -1.97
CA ALA A 301 16.45 -24.03 -3.03
C ALA A 301 17.20 -25.24 -2.45
N ASN A 302 18.13 -25.01 -1.52
CA ASN A 302 18.88 -26.07 -0.83
C ASN A 302 17.95 -26.99 -0.02
N THR A 303 16.90 -26.45 0.60
CA THR A 303 15.91 -27.24 1.35
C THR A 303 15.07 -28.11 0.41
N SER A 304 14.70 -27.59 -0.76
CA SER A 304 14.03 -28.37 -1.79
C SER A 304 14.93 -29.46 -2.35
N GLU A 305 16.22 -29.18 -2.54
CA GLU A 305 17.20 -30.17 -2.96
C GLU A 305 17.36 -31.26 -1.90
N LEU A 306 17.42 -30.90 -0.61
CA LEU A 306 17.42 -31.85 0.51
C LEU A 306 16.17 -32.73 0.53
N LYS A 307 14.99 -32.17 0.22
CA LYS A 307 13.75 -32.93 0.10
C LYS A 307 13.86 -34.02 -0.97
N CYS A 308 14.40 -33.69 -2.15
CA CYS A 308 14.63 -34.67 -3.21
C CYS A 308 15.70 -35.71 -2.82
N GLU A 309 16.80 -35.29 -2.19
CA GLU A 309 17.85 -36.21 -1.73
C GLU A 309 17.34 -37.21 -0.68
N ILE A 310 16.45 -36.80 0.23
CA ILE A 310 15.79 -37.71 1.18
C ILE A 310 14.96 -38.76 0.43
N ARG A 311 14.17 -38.33 -0.57
CA ARG A 311 13.37 -39.24 -1.40
C ARG A 311 14.26 -40.26 -2.11
N ASP A 312 15.31 -39.79 -2.78
CA ASP A 312 16.12 -40.62 -3.67
C ASP A 312 17.09 -41.53 -2.90
N SER A 313 17.49 -41.15 -1.68
CA SER A 313 18.54 -41.86 -0.94
C SER A 313 18.07 -42.70 0.25
N CYS A 314 16.83 -42.55 0.73
CA CYS A 314 16.33 -43.23 1.93
C CYS A 314 15.39 -44.40 1.63
N GLY A 315 15.32 -44.86 0.37
CA GLY A 315 14.49 -45.99 -0.04
C GLY A 315 12.99 -45.72 0.16
N GLU A 316 12.22 -46.77 0.50
CA GLU A 316 10.76 -46.72 0.64
C GLU A 316 10.29 -45.66 1.65
N GLN A 317 10.95 -45.56 2.82
CA GLN A 317 10.60 -44.56 3.84
C GLN A 317 10.76 -43.11 3.33
N GLY A 318 11.80 -42.86 2.52
CA GLY A 318 12.03 -41.56 1.90
C GLY A 318 10.94 -41.19 0.90
N GLN A 319 10.53 -42.16 0.09
CA GLN A 319 9.46 -42.02 -0.90
C GLN A 319 8.10 -41.77 -0.24
N GLU A 320 7.71 -42.59 0.73
CA GLU A 320 6.46 -42.42 1.49
C GLU A 320 6.38 -41.06 2.19
N TRP A 321 7.49 -40.62 2.80
CA TRP A 321 7.55 -39.30 3.43
C TRP A 321 7.40 -38.15 2.43
N PHE A 322 8.04 -38.28 1.26
CA PHE A 322 7.97 -37.27 0.20
C PHE A 322 6.54 -37.12 -0.30
N GLU A 323 5.87 -38.23 -0.60
CA GLU A 323 4.47 -38.27 -1.07
C GLU A 323 3.53 -37.66 -0.04
N ALA A 324 3.63 -38.07 1.23
CA ALA A 324 2.83 -37.51 2.32
C ALA A 324 3.12 -36.02 2.59
N LEU A 325 4.34 -35.53 2.28
CA LEU A 325 4.67 -34.12 2.37
C LEU A 325 4.03 -33.32 1.23
N GLU A 326 4.12 -33.78 -0.02
CA GLU A 326 3.50 -33.13 -1.17
C GLU A 326 1.97 -33.08 -1.05
N GLU A 327 1.33 -34.17 -0.60
CA GLU A 327 -0.11 -34.21 -0.36
C GLU A 327 -0.56 -33.12 0.64
N ARG A 328 0.18 -32.96 1.75
CA ARG A 328 -0.10 -31.90 2.73
C ARG A 328 0.11 -30.50 2.18
N ILE A 329 1.12 -30.31 1.33
CA ILE A 329 1.37 -29.01 0.69
C ILE A 329 0.24 -28.67 -0.27
N GLU A 330 -0.23 -29.63 -1.06
CA GLU A 330 -1.31 -29.41 -2.01
C GLU A 330 -2.64 -29.11 -1.31
N LYS A 331 -3.00 -29.90 -0.29
CA LYS A 331 -4.16 -29.61 0.56
C LYS A 331 -4.10 -28.21 1.17
N ALA A 332 -2.93 -27.80 1.68
CA ALA A 332 -2.76 -26.47 2.25
C ALA A 332 -2.83 -25.34 1.20
N ARG A 333 -2.56 -25.62 -0.08
CA ARG A 333 -2.76 -24.68 -1.19
C ARG A 333 -4.24 -24.56 -1.54
N GLU A 334 -4.94 -25.67 -1.64
CA GLU A 334 -6.39 -25.72 -1.90
C GLU A 334 -7.17 -24.94 -0.84
N GLU A 335 -6.87 -25.16 0.44
CA GLU A 335 -7.51 -24.45 1.56
C GLU A 335 -7.27 -22.93 1.48
N ARG A 336 -6.07 -22.48 1.10
CA ARG A 336 -5.75 -21.05 0.91
C ARG A 336 -6.43 -20.46 -0.33
N GLY A 337 -6.63 -21.25 -1.37
CA GLY A 337 -7.35 -20.86 -2.58
C GLY A 337 -8.85 -20.68 -2.31
N ALA A 338 -9.46 -21.66 -1.62
CA ALA A 338 -10.88 -21.63 -1.25
C ALA A 338 -11.22 -20.47 -0.30
N GLY A 339 -10.32 -20.08 0.60
CA GLY A 339 -10.52 -18.94 1.50
C GLY A 339 -10.46 -17.55 0.85
N ARG A 340 -10.13 -17.46 -0.45
CA ARG A 340 -10.09 -16.19 -1.20
C ARG A 340 -11.28 -15.99 -2.15
N MET A 341 -12.11 -17.02 -2.35
CA MET A 341 -13.36 -16.95 -3.14
C MET A 341 -14.53 -16.56 -2.25
#